data_AF-A0A0Q9P460-F1
#
_entry.id   AF-A0A0Q9P460-F1
#
_cell.length_a   1.000
_cell.length_b   1.000
_cell.length_c   1.000
_cell.angle_alpha   90.00
_cell.angle_beta   90.00
_cell.angle_gamma   90.00
#
_symmetry.space_group_name_H-M   'P 1'
#
loop_
_entity.id
_entity.type
_entity.pdbx_description
1 polymer ?
#
loop_
_entity_poly.entity_id
_entity_poly.type
_entity_poly.pdbx_seq_one_letter_code
_entity_poly.pdbx_strand_id
1 'polypeptide(L)'
;MGKESALDEVVAVGGLITDHHPLDFHTLGLAGCIDRLTGPLRQQGTAVRWDTPHWGIEIPADCASLLYQSAREALSNAFKYSDAAELTVQLSAVDHGIRLVVSDDGTGFDCDLALSGKNHGYGLRLMSVAVHEAGGTVSVCSKPGQGTTVTVTLPLD
;
A
#
# COMPACT_ATOMS: atom_id res chain seq x y z
N MET A 1 -10.82 -33.99 -10.95
CA MET A 1 -9.84 -33.29 -11.80
C MET A 1 -10.60 -32.23 -12.58
N GLY A 2 -10.46 -30.94 -12.26
CA GLY A 2 -11.15 -29.89 -13.01
C GLY A 2 -11.58 -28.69 -12.17
N LYS A 3 -10.62 -27.78 -11.99
CA LYS A 3 -10.69 -26.31 -11.87
C LYS A 3 -9.76 -25.85 -10.74
N GLU A 4 -8.46 -25.89 -11.03
CA GLU A 4 -7.54 -24.95 -10.38
C GLU A 4 -8.03 -23.52 -10.69
N SER A 5 -8.17 -22.77 -9.60
CA SER A 5 -8.84 -21.48 -9.50
C SER A 5 -8.08 -20.41 -10.29
N ALA A 6 -8.64 -19.98 -11.42
CA ALA A 6 -8.15 -18.83 -12.18
C ALA A 6 -8.58 -17.47 -11.57
N LEU A 7 -8.77 -17.41 -10.24
CA LEU A 7 -9.25 -16.22 -9.53
C LEU A 7 -8.14 -15.44 -8.78
N ASP A 8 -6.87 -15.84 -8.87
CA ASP A 8 -5.92 -15.52 -7.78
C ASP A 8 -4.53 -14.97 -8.14
N GLU A 9 -4.23 -14.55 -9.37
CA GLU A 9 -2.85 -14.10 -9.65
C GLU A 9 -2.60 -12.60 -9.34
N VAL A 10 -2.76 -12.25 -8.06
CA VAL A 10 -1.84 -11.29 -7.45
C VAL A 10 -0.62 -12.06 -7.01
N VAL A 11 0.50 -11.84 -7.69
CA VAL A 11 1.74 -12.61 -7.48
C VAL A 11 2.87 -11.67 -7.07
N ALA A 12 3.76 -12.15 -6.21
CA ALA A 12 5.01 -11.45 -5.92
C ALA A 12 6.07 -11.85 -6.94
N VAL A 13 6.36 -10.99 -7.91
CA VAL A 13 7.42 -11.21 -8.92
C VAL A 13 8.63 -10.35 -8.55
N GLY A 14 9.76 -10.97 -8.24
CA GLY A 14 10.97 -10.24 -7.82
C GLY A 14 10.79 -9.40 -6.55
N GLY A 15 9.81 -9.75 -5.70
CA GLY A 15 9.47 -9.02 -4.48
C GLY A 15 8.58 -7.79 -4.69
N LEU A 16 8.06 -7.54 -5.90
CA LEU A 16 6.98 -6.58 -6.13
C LEU A 16 5.65 -7.34 -6.24
N ILE A 17 4.67 -6.94 -5.44
CA ILE A 17 3.30 -7.45 -5.56
C ILE A 17 2.72 -6.89 -6.86
N THR A 18 2.38 -7.79 -7.77
CA THR A 18 1.86 -7.47 -9.08
C THR A 18 0.45 -8.02 -9.19
N ASP A 19 -0.51 -7.14 -9.49
CA ASP A 19 -1.87 -7.52 -9.87
C ASP A 19 -1.95 -7.50 -11.40
N HIS A 20 -2.26 -8.64 -11.99
CA HIS A 20 -2.40 -8.77 -13.44
C HIS A 20 -3.80 -8.41 -13.95
N HIS A 21 -4.74 -8.11 -13.05
CA HIS A 21 -6.08 -7.68 -13.43
C HIS A 21 -6.10 -6.20 -13.87
N PRO A 22 -6.95 -5.83 -14.84
CA PRO A 22 -7.24 -4.44 -15.11
C PRO A 22 -7.70 -3.73 -13.83
N LEU A 23 -7.11 -2.58 -13.54
CA LEU A 23 -7.59 -1.74 -12.44
C LEU A 23 -8.94 -1.16 -12.82
N ASP A 24 -9.98 -1.59 -12.11
CA ASP A 24 -11.32 -1.08 -12.25
C ASP A 24 -11.81 -0.54 -10.90
N PHE A 25 -11.56 0.76 -10.69
CA PHE A 25 -12.02 1.46 -9.49
C PHE A 25 -13.53 1.71 -9.49
N HIS A 26 -14.23 1.61 -10.62
CA HIS A 26 -15.67 1.79 -10.68
C HIS A 26 -16.41 0.55 -10.18
N THR A 27 -15.98 -0.64 -10.59
CA THR A 27 -16.67 -1.90 -10.25
C THR A 27 -16.24 -2.43 -8.88
N LEU A 28 -14.94 -2.41 -8.56
CA LEU A 28 -14.42 -3.01 -7.33
C LEU A 28 -14.19 -1.97 -6.21
N GLY A 29 -14.10 -0.69 -6.58
CA GLY A 29 -13.66 0.36 -5.66
C GLY A 29 -12.16 0.27 -5.35
N LEU A 30 -11.58 1.40 -4.93
CA LEU A 30 -10.17 1.47 -4.54
C LEU A 30 -9.82 0.48 -3.41
N ALA A 31 -10.68 0.39 -2.39
CA ALA A 31 -10.46 -0.51 -1.26
C ALA A 31 -10.38 -1.98 -1.69
N GLY A 32 -11.27 -2.44 -2.56
CA GLY A 32 -11.21 -3.80 -3.07
C GLY A 32 -10.01 -4.05 -3.98
N CYS A 33 -9.62 -3.08 -4.82
CA CYS A 33 -8.36 -3.18 -5.59
C CYS A 33 -7.14 -3.33 -4.69
N ILE A 34 -7.05 -2.54 -3.61
CA ILE A 34 -5.97 -2.65 -2.63
C ILE A 34 -6.07 -3.96 -1.85
N ASP A 35 -7.26 -4.45 -1.53
CA ASP A 35 -7.42 -5.70 -0.78
C ASP A 35 -6.80 -6.90 -1.51
N ARG A 36 -6.92 -6.94 -2.84
CA ARG A 36 -6.25 -7.98 -3.65
C ARG A 36 -4.74 -7.99 -3.47
N LEU A 37 -4.10 -6.82 -3.34
CA LEU A 37 -2.66 -6.71 -3.11
C LEU A 37 -2.22 -7.37 -1.80
N THR A 38 -3.12 -7.59 -0.86
CA THR A 38 -2.80 -8.20 0.44
C THR A 38 -2.79 -9.73 0.41
N GLY A 39 -3.21 -10.36 -0.70
CA GLY A 39 -3.26 -11.81 -0.88
C GLY A 39 -1.92 -12.51 -0.57
N PRO A 40 -0.79 -12.09 -1.16
CA PRO A 40 0.52 -12.69 -0.87
C PRO A 40 0.94 -12.60 0.60
N LEU A 41 0.62 -11.50 1.29
CA LEU A 41 0.93 -11.35 2.72
C LEU A 41 0.10 -12.32 3.58
N ARG A 42 -1.20 -12.45 3.26
CA ARG A 42 -2.08 -13.42 3.93
C ARG A 42 -1.59 -14.86 3.75
N GLN A 43 -1.10 -15.19 2.55
CA GLN A 43 -0.52 -16.51 2.25
C GLN A 43 0.77 -16.78 3.05
N GLN A 44 1.53 -15.74 3.40
CA GLN A 44 2.70 -15.85 4.28
C GLN A 44 2.35 -15.92 5.77
N GLY A 45 1.08 -15.74 6.13
CA GLY A 45 0.60 -15.82 7.51
C GLY A 45 0.42 -14.47 8.21
N THR A 46 0.66 -13.34 7.54
CA THR A 46 0.38 -12.01 8.10
C THR A 46 -1.12 -11.78 8.20
N ALA A 47 -1.60 -11.43 9.40
CA ALA A 47 -2.99 -11.05 9.62
C ALA A 47 -3.23 -9.62 9.11
N VAL A 48 -4.02 -9.49 8.04
CA VAL A 48 -4.33 -8.20 7.43
C VAL A 48 -5.66 -7.67 7.92
N ARG A 49 -5.66 -6.50 8.56
CA ARG A 49 -6.84 -5.79 9.04
C ARG A 49 -7.14 -4.59 8.16
N TRP A 50 -8.43 -4.37 7.93
CA TRP A 50 -8.93 -3.16 7.28
C TRP A 50 -9.63 -2.27 8.29
N ASP A 51 -9.30 -1.00 8.27
CA ASP A 51 -10.02 0.03 9.00
C ASP A 51 -10.41 1.15 8.03
N THR A 52 -11.68 1.16 7.64
CA THR A 52 -12.25 2.13 6.71
C THR A 52 -13.30 2.98 7.41
N PRO A 53 -12.88 3.86 8.32
CA PRO A 53 -13.80 4.76 8.97
C PRO A 53 -14.33 5.73 7.89
N HIS A 54 -15.63 5.59 7.61
CA HIS A 54 -16.44 6.41 6.70
C HIS A 54 -16.37 6.01 5.21
N TRP A 55 -17.51 5.53 4.73
CA TRP A 55 -17.78 5.12 3.35
C TRP A 55 -18.41 6.30 2.57
N GLY A 56 -18.20 6.34 1.25
CA GLY A 56 -18.99 7.19 0.34
C GLY A 56 -18.28 8.41 -0.26
N ILE A 57 -16.95 8.48 -0.22
CA ILE A 57 -16.20 9.50 -0.96
C ILE A 57 -15.94 9.04 -2.39
N GLU A 58 -16.32 9.87 -3.35
CA GLU A 58 -15.94 9.70 -4.74
C GLU A 58 -14.48 10.14 -4.90
N ILE A 59 -13.61 9.19 -5.22
CA ILE A 59 -12.17 9.44 -5.40
C ILE A 59 -11.93 9.58 -6.90
N PRO A 60 -11.39 10.71 -7.38
CA PRO A 60 -11.00 10.86 -8.78
C PRO A 60 -10.06 9.74 -9.23
N ALA A 61 -10.19 9.29 -10.48
CA ALA A 61 -9.44 8.15 -11.00
C ALA A 61 -7.92 8.30 -10.87
N ASP A 62 -7.40 9.52 -11.03
CA ASP A 62 -5.97 9.81 -10.88
C ASP A 62 -5.50 9.65 -9.42
N CYS A 63 -6.31 10.14 -8.47
CA CYS A 63 -6.06 9.94 -7.04
C CYS A 63 -6.14 8.46 -6.66
N ALA A 64 -7.17 7.74 -7.15
CA ALA A 64 -7.32 6.32 -6.91
C ALA A 64 -6.13 5.50 -7.45
N SER A 65 -5.67 5.84 -8.66
CA SER A 65 -4.49 5.22 -9.27
C SER A 65 -3.24 5.43 -8.42
N LEU A 66 -3.01 6.66 -7.96
CA LEU A 66 -1.83 7.01 -7.18
C LEU A 66 -1.85 6.39 -5.76
N LEU A 67 -3.01 6.34 -5.11
CA LEU A 67 -3.20 5.63 -3.83
C LEU A 67 -2.98 4.12 -4.00
N TYR A 68 -3.50 3.53 -5.08
CA TYR A 68 -3.28 2.11 -5.38
C TYR A 68 -1.79 1.81 -5.58
N GLN A 69 -1.07 2.63 -6.36
CA GLN A 69 0.37 2.45 -6.55
C GLN A 69 1.15 2.62 -5.25
N SER A 70 0.73 3.55 -4.39
CA SER A 70 1.31 3.77 -3.08
C SER A 70 1.09 2.58 -2.14
N ALA A 71 -0.12 2.02 -2.12
CA ALA A 71 -0.44 0.81 -1.38
C ALA A 71 0.39 -0.37 -1.88
N ARG A 72 0.52 -0.55 -3.19
CA ARG A 72 1.31 -1.61 -3.81
C ARG A 72 2.77 -1.56 -3.39
N GLU A 73 3.38 -0.38 -3.41
CA GLU A 73 4.76 -0.20 -2.97
C GLU A 73 4.92 -0.50 -1.47
N ALA A 74 4.03 0.03 -0.62
CA ALA A 74 4.07 -0.21 0.83
C ALA A 74 3.90 -1.70 1.18
N LEU A 75 2.88 -2.35 0.61
CA LEU A 75 2.61 -3.77 0.81
C LEU A 75 3.73 -4.66 0.26
N SER A 76 4.35 -4.27 -0.86
CA SER A 76 5.51 -4.99 -1.40
C SER A 76 6.72 -4.89 -0.47
N ASN A 77 6.94 -3.73 0.14
CA ASN A 77 8.01 -3.57 1.13
C ASN A 77 7.73 -4.37 2.40
N ALA A 78 6.48 -4.39 2.88
CA ALA A 78 6.08 -5.27 3.98
C ALA A 78 6.32 -6.75 3.64
N PHE A 79 5.87 -7.22 2.47
CA PHE A 79 6.07 -8.60 2.01
C PHE A 79 7.54 -9.01 1.93
N LYS A 80 8.43 -8.11 1.47
CA LYS A 80 9.87 -8.40 1.33
C LYS A 80 10.64 -8.36 2.64
N TYR A 81 10.28 -7.45 3.54
CA TYR A 81 11.19 -7.03 4.60
C TYR A 81 10.60 -7.06 6.02
N SER A 82 9.27 -7.06 6.18
CA SER A 82 8.69 -6.81 7.51
C SER A 82 8.77 -8.02 8.44
N ASP A 83 8.55 -9.26 7.97
CA ASP A 83 8.26 -10.42 8.83
C ASP A 83 7.14 -10.11 9.86
N ALA A 84 6.18 -9.27 9.46
CA ALA A 84 5.10 -8.79 10.32
C ALA A 84 4.04 -9.87 10.58
N ALA A 85 3.59 -9.94 11.83
CA ALA A 85 2.48 -10.79 12.23
C ALA A 85 1.13 -10.13 11.91
N GLU A 86 1.04 -8.80 12.06
CA GLU A 86 -0.14 -8.02 11.74
C GLU A 86 0.19 -6.84 10.81
N LEU A 87 -0.71 -6.59 9.86
CA LEU A 87 -0.69 -5.41 9.01
C LEU A 87 -2.08 -4.76 8.97
N THR A 88 -2.14 -3.45 9.07
CA THR A 88 -3.37 -2.66 8.97
C THR A 88 -3.31 -1.79 7.71
N VAL A 89 -4.38 -1.83 6.91
CA VAL A 89 -4.64 -0.89 5.82
C VAL A 89 -5.82 -0.01 6.22
N GLN A 90 -5.62 1.30 6.19
CA GLN A 90 -6.67 2.28 6.46
C GLN A 90 -6.85 3.21 5.28
N LEU A 91 -8.10 3.42 4.88
CA LEU A 91 -8.48 4.41 3.88
C LEU A 91 -9.57 5.29 4.48
N SER A 92 -9.29 6.58 4.62
CA SER A 92 -10.15 7.51 5.37
C SER A 92 -10.26 8.88 4.72
N ALA A 93 -11.45 9.45 4.83
CA ALA A 93 -11.72 10.85 4.58
C ALA A 93 -10.94 11.74 5.56
N VAL A 94 -10.35 12.82 5.07
CA VAL A 94 -9.79 13.89 5.92
C VAL A 94 -10.25 15.25 5.40
N ASP A 95 -10.14 16.30 6.22
CA ASP A 95 -10.76 17.62 5.97
C ASP A 95 -10.54 18.18 4.55
N HIS A 96 -9.38 17.90 3.93
CA HIS A 96 -9.03 18.37 2.59
C HIS A 96 -8.57 17.25 1.67
N GLY A 97 -9.04 16.02 1.85
CA GLY A 97 -8.64 14.94 0.95
C GLY A 97 -8.90 13.53 1.43
N ILE A 98 -8.10 12.61 0.90
CA ILE A 98 -8.14 11.19 1.19
C ILE A 98 -6.79 10.73 1.74
N ARG A 99 -6.83 9.92 2.80
CA ARG A 99 -5.64 9.38 3.46
C ARG A 99 -5.62 7.87 3.41
N LEU A 100 -4.54 7.33 2.86
CA LEU A 100 -4.15 5.93 2.94
C LEU A 100 -3.07 5.78 4.01
N VAL A 101 -3.26 4.82 4.92
CA VAL A 101 -2.25 4.39 5.90
C VAL A 101 -2.04 2.89 5.73
N VAL A 102 -0.78 2.48 5.58
CA VAL A 102 -0.36 1.07 5.62
C VAL A 102 0.63 0.94 6.77
N SER A 103 0.30 0.11 7.76
CA SER A 103 1.08 -0.04 9.00
C SER A 103 1.29 -1.52 9.31
N ASP A 104 2.53 -1.93 9.57
CA ASP A 104 2.89 -3.29 9.97
C ASP A 104 3.61 -3.29 11.32
N ASP A 105 3.56 -4.41 12.03
CA ASP A 105 4.26 -4.63 13.32
C ASP A 105 5.61 -5.34 13.17
N GLY A 106 6.19 -5.30 11.97
CA GLY A 106 7.37 -6.07 11.61
C GLY A 106 8.70 -5.54 12.17
N THR A 107 9.79 -6.02 11.59
CA THR A 107 11.16 -5.70 11.99
C THR A 107 11.54 -4.24 11.84
N GLY A 108 10.81 -3.48 11.02
CA GLY A 108 11.10 -2.07 10.72
C GLY A 108 12.51 -1.83 10.16
N PHE A 109 12.85 -0.57 9.95
CA PHE A 109 14.16 -0.15 9.45
C PHE A 109 14.51 1.25 9.95
N ASP A 110 15.78 1.61 9.84
CA ASP A 110 16.24 2.96 10.09
C ASP A 110 15.99 3.83 8.85
N CYS A 111 15.05 4.78 8.96
CA CYS A 111 14.68 5.67 7.86
C CYS A 111 15.87 6.50 7.34
N ASP A 112 16.74 6.99 8.22
CA ASP A 112 17.85 7.87 7.83
C ASP A 112 18.89 7.08 7.03
N LEU A 113 19.15 5.84 7.42
CA LEU A 113 20.02 4.92 6.67
C LEU A 113 19.40 4.48 5.34
N ALA A 114 18.09 4.19 5.32
CA ALA A 114 17.40 3.74 4.11
C ALA A 114 17.26 4.84 3.05
N LEU A 115 17.06 6.09 3.47
CA LEU A 115 16.90 7.24 2.57
C LEU A 115 18.25 7.79 2.06
N SER A 116 19.34 7.58 2.80
CA SER A 116 20.70 8.02 2.41
C SER A 116 21.44 7.03 1.48
N GLY A 117 21.02 5.77 1.44
CA GLY A 117 21.64 4.75 0.59
C GLY A 117 21.29 4.88 -0.90
N LYS A 118 22.31 4.88 -1.78
CA LYS A 118 22.14 4.98 -3.25
C LYS A 118 21.27 3.88 -3.88
N ASN A 119 21.12 2.72 -3.22
CA ASN A 119 20.43 1.54 -3.76
C ASN A 119 19.17 1.10 -2.97
N HIS A 120 18.79 1.79 -1.89
CA HIS A 120 17.62 1.43 -1.07
C HIS A 120 16.56 2.53 -1.13
N GLY A 121 15.28 2.16 -1.07
CA GLY A 121 14.17 3.13 -1.03
C GLY A 121 13.81 3.80 -2.36
N TYR A 122 14.24 3.27 -3.50
CA TYR A 122 13.91 3.87 -4.82
C TYR A 122 12.40 3.93 -5.08
N GLY A 123 11.66 2.87 -4.75
CA GLY A 123 10.20 2.84 -4.90
C GLY A 123 9.49 3.89 -4.03
N LEU A 124 9.84 3.96 -2.74
CA LEU A 124 9.33 5.01 -1.83
C LEU A 124 9.67 6.43 -2.31
N ARG A 125 10.87 6.65 -2.86
CA ARG A 125 11.25 7.96 -3.44
C ARG A 125 10.42 8.32 -4.66
N LEU A 126 10.25 7.40 -5.61
CA LEU A 126 9.42 7.64 -6.79
C LEU A 126 7.95 7.89 -6.41
N MET A 127 7.43 7.09 -5.47
CA MET A 127 6.09 7.30 -4.91
C MET A 127 5.96 8.68 -4.27
N SER A 128 6.95 9.11 -3.48
CA SER A 128 6.96 10.43 -2.85
C SER A 128 6.96 11.56 -3.88
N VAL A 129 7.74 11.45 -4.96
CA VAL A 129 7.75 12.44 -6.06
C VAL A 129 6.37 12.54 -6.70
N ALA A 130 5.78 11.40 -7.11
CA ALA A 130 4.48 11.38 -7.76
C ALA A 130 3.35 11.94 -6.86
N VAL A 131 3.38 11.64 -5.57
CA VAL A 131 2.44 12.21 -4.59
C VAL A 131 2.60 13.72 -4.43
N HIS A 132 3.84 14.21 -4.36
CA HIS A 132 4.07 15.66 -4.28
C HIS A 132 3.67 16.39 -5.56
N GLU A 133 3.88 15.81 -6.74
CA GLU A 133 3.43 16.37 -8.01
C GLU A 133 1.89 16.48 -8.08
N ALA A 134 1.18 15.56 -7.43
CA ALA A 134 -0.28 15.60 -7.27
C ALA A 134 -0.75 16.53 -6.13
N GLY A 135 0.13 17.33 -5.52
CA GLY A 135 -0.21 18.23 -4.42
C GLY A 135 -0.41 17.55 -3.06
N GLY A 136 -0.07 16.26 -2.97
CA GLY A 136 -0.21 15.47 -1.76
C GLY A 136 1.03 15.45 -0.86
N THR A 137 0.94 14.61 0.18
CA THR A 137 2.01 14.39 1.15
C THR A 137 2.22 12.90 1.40
N VAL A 138 3.48 12.53 1.64
CA VAL A 138 3.90 11.19 2.06
C VAL A 138 4.69 11.30 3.36
N SER A 139 4.43 10.40 4.29
CA SER A 139 5.25 10.18 5.47
C SER A 139 5.57 8.70 5.62
N VAL A 140 6.81 8.39 5.97
CA VAL A 140 7.27 7.04 6.29
C VAL A 140 7.91 7.07 7.66
N CYS A 141 7.31 6.36 8.61
CA CYS A 141 7.81 6.20 9.96
C CYS A 141 8.19 4.74 10.16
N SER A 142 9.47 4.47 10.41
CA SER A 142 9.96 3.14 10.71
C SER A 142 11.11 3.24 11.72
N LYS A 143 11.20 2.25 12.60
CA LYS A 143 12.35 2.06 13.48
C LYS A 143 12.62 0.56 13.62
N PRO A 144 13.88 0.13 13.76
CA PRO A 144 14.18 -1.26 14.05
C PRO A 144 13.40 -1.78 15.26
N GLY A 145 12.67 -2.88 15.06
CA GLY A 145 11.80 -3.55 16.04
C GLY A 145 10.46 -2.86 16.33
N GLN A 146 10.06 -1.83 15.57
CA GLN A 146 8.80 -1.11 15.79
C GLN A 146 7.89 -1.08 14.55
N GLY A 147 8.16 -1.94 13.57
CA GLY A 147 7.40 -1.98 12.33
C GLY A 147 7.60 -0.77 11.44
N THR A 148 6.71 -0.64 10.46
CA THR A 148 6.71 0.45 9.48
C THR A 148 5.31 1.01 9.31
N THR A 149 5.20 2.33 9.19
CA THR A 149 3.95 3.00 8.81
C THR A 149 4.23 3.94 7.64
N VAL A 150 3.50 3.73 6.55
CA VAL A 150 3.47 4.60 5.36
C VAL A 150 2.13 5.31 5.33
N THR A 151 2.15 6.64 5.31
CA THR A 151 0.96 7.49 5.21
C THR A 151 1.04 8.31 3.92
N VAL A 152 -0.02 8.25 3.12
CA VAL A 152 -0.20 9.04 1.90
C VAL A 152 -1.48 9.83 2.02
N THR A 153 -1.42 11.15 1.84
CA THR A 153 -2.60 12.02 1.78
C THR A 153 -2.62 12.74 0.43
N LEU A 154 -3.73 12.63 -0.29
CA LEU A 154 -3.96 13.35 -1.55
C LEU A 154 -5.14 14.32 -1.37
N PRO A 155 -5.06 15.53 -1.95
CA PRO A 155 -6.19 16.44 -1.97
C PRO A 155 -7.35 15.87 -2.79
N LEU A 156 -8.57 16.17 -2.36
CA LEU A 156 -9.80 15.93 -3.12
C LEU A 156 -10.45 17.29 -3.33
N ASP A 157 -10.06 17.96 -4.40
CA ASP A 157 -10.62 19.25 -4.81
C ASP A 157 -11.85 19.05 -5.73
#